data_AF-A0A261CLW2-F1
#
_entry.id   AF-A0A261CLW2-F1
#
_cell.length_a   1.000
_cell.length_b   1.000
_cell.length_c   1.000
_cell.angle_alpha   90.00
_cell.angle_beta   90.00
_cell.angle_gamma   90.00
#
_symmetry.space_group_name_H-M   'P 1'
#
loop_
_entity.id
_entity.type
_entity.pdbx_description
1 polymer ?
#
loop_
_entity_poly.entity_id
_entity_poly.type
_entity_poly.pdbx_seq_one_letter_code
_entity_poly.pdbx_strand_id
1 'polypeptide(L)'
;MSFCQSNRASWKFCNSEATSMPRQLNEEEEARIFKFFAEESENVTSPFELNSFYSKFRKKYTTDIGYNDLKVIFFKLRLKIHEKNEYGMDLRVRMMFALRVPVNPEFLVVLRKNAEVEVNQTGRIISYKKYDGGLELVMKSKSKVSTKKSKIENPPTMPNAQIGNLREEHQLESLIMRLTKR
;
A
#
# COMPACT_ATOMS: atom_id res chain seq x y z
N MET A 1 -27.13 -4.40 -45.92
CA MET A 1 -27.68 -5.23 -44.82
C MET A 1 -27.31 -6.67 -45.12
N SER A 2 -26.42 -7.26 -44.33
CA SER A 2 -26.12 -8.70 -44.40
C SER A 2 -26.00 -9.25 -42.99
N PHE A 3 -26.63 -10.39 -42.77
CA PHE A 3 -26.83 -11.06 -41.49
C PHE A 3 -25.86 -12.25 -41.45
N CYS A 4 -24.92 -12.30 -40.51
CA CYS A 4 -24.06 -13.47 -40.32
C CYS A 4 -24.45 -14.18 -39.02
N GLN A 5 -24.82 -15.46 -39.16
CA GLN A 5 -25.19 -16.33 -38.06
C GLN A 5 -24.00 -16.67 -37.17
N SER A 6 -24.31 -16.72 -35.87
CA SER A 6 -23.44 -17.09 -34.76
C SER A 6 -23.25 -18.60 -34.72
N ASN A 7 -22.00 -19.06 -34.71
CA ASN A 7 -21.65 -20.38 -34.17
C ASN A 7 -20.94 -20.21 -32.81
N ARG A 8 -21.68 -20.68 -31.81
CA ARG A 8 -21.37 -20.97 -30.41
C ARG A 8 -19.88 -21.17 -30.07
N ALA A 9 -19.46 -20.52 -28.96
CA ALA A 9 -18.27 -20.79 -28.14
C ALA A 9 -16.95 -20.05 -28.46
N SER A 10 -17.01 -18.74 -28.67
CA SER A 10 -15.91 -17.85 -28.25
C SER A 10 -16.44 -16.43 -28.12
N TRP A 11 -16.39 -15.84 -26.93
CA TRP A 11 -16.73 -14.44 -26.72
C TRP A 11 -15.62 -13.60 -27.35
N LYS A 12 -15.67 -13.40 -28.67
CA LYS A 12 -14.89 -12.35 -29.32
C LYS A 12 -15.72 -11.08 -29.28
N PHE A 13 -15.29 -10.14 -28.45
CA PHE A 13 -15.71 -8.75 -28.55
C PHE A 13 -15.43 -8.28 -29.99
N CYS A 14 -16.49 -8.08 -30.78
CA CYS A 14 -16.44 -7.28 -31.98
C CYS A 14 -16.38 -5.81 -31.55
N ASN A 15 -15.17 -5.24 -31.44
CA ASN A 15 -15.00 -3.79 -31.37
C ASN A 15 -14.96 -3.24 -32.81
N SER A 16 -16.07 -2.67 -33.28
CA SER A 16 -16.12 -1.81 -34.47
C SER A 16 -15.84 -0.35 -34.13
N GLU A 17 -14.95 -0.12 -33.18
CA GLU A 17 -14.45 1.22 -32.87
C GLU A 17 -12.98 1.05 -32.51
N ALA A 18 -12.11 1.76 -33.23
CA ALA A 18 -10.67 1.70 -33.08
C ALA A 18 -10.27 2.14 -31.66
N THR A 19 -10.27 1.21 -30.71
CA THR A 19 -9.55 1.35 -29.45
C THR A 19 -8.08 1.32 -29.79
N SER A 20 -7.52 2.50 -30.03
CA SER A 20 -6.09 2.77 -30.08
C SER A 20 -5.36 1.92 -29.06
N MET A 21 -4.46 1.04 -29.53
CA MET A 21 -3.53 0.34 -28.65
C MET A 21 -2.89 1.37 -27.71
N PRO A 22 -2.83 1.11 -26.40
CA PRO A 22 -2.25 2.07 -25.47
C PRO A 22 -0.80 2.32 -25.89
N ARG A 23 -0.44 3.60 -26.08
CA ARG A 23 0.91 4.01 -26.43
C ARG A 23 1.91 3.28 -25.51
N GLN A 24 2.79 2.50 -26.11
CA GLN A 24 3.89 1.86 -25.40
C GLN A 24 4.89 2.97 -25.07
N LEU A 25 5.18 3.18 -23.79
CA LEU A 25 6.26 4.07 -23.39
C LEU A 25 7.59 3.39 -23.67
N ASN A 26 8.56 4.19 -24.11
CA ASN A 26 9.94 3.72 -24.11
C ASN A 26 10.55 3.85 -22.70
N GLU A 27 11.68 3.17 -22.48
CA GLU A 27 12.34 3.15 -21.17
C GLU A 27 12.78 4.55 -20.71
N GLU A 28 13.17 5.42 -21.64
CA GLU A 28 13.58 6.80 -21.35
C GLU A 28 12.42 7.67 -20.85
N GLU A 29 11.23 7.53 -21.44
CA GLU A 29 10.01 8.21 -21.03
C GLU A 29 9.57 7.71 -19.64
N GLU A 30 9.62 6.40 -19.40
CA GLU A 30 9.33 5.84 -18.07
C GLU A 30 10.33 6.38 -17.02
N ALA A 31 11.63 6.33 -17.31
CA ALA A 31 12.67 6.84 -16.42
C ALA A 31 12.48 8.34 -16.13
N ARG A 32 12.06 9.12 -17.13
CA ARG A 32 11.75 10.55 -16.94
C ARG A 32 10.58 10.77 -15.99
N ILE A 33 9.54 9.92 -16.06
CA ILE A 33 8.39 9.99 -15.16
C ILE A 33 8.79 9.59 -13.73
N PHE A 34 9.56 8.51 -13.57
CA PHE A 34 10.06 8.11 -12.25
C PHE A 34 10.98 9.15 -11.63
N LYS A 35 11.87 9.74 -12.43
CA LYS A 35 12.69 10.89 -12.01
C LYS A 35 11.83 12.05 -11.53
N PHE A 36 10.75 12.37 -12.26
CA PHE A 36 9.81 13.39 -11.82
C PHE A 36 9.11 13.01 -10.50
N PHE A 37 8.72 11.74 -10.30
CA PHE A 37 8.18 11.30 -9.01
C PHE A 37 9.17 11.51 -7.87
N ALA A 38 10.45 11.22 -8.11
CA ALA A 38 11.51 11.37 -7.11
C ALA A 38 11.69 12.83 -6.70
N GLU A 39 11.93 13.70 -7.67
CA GLU A 39 12.20 15.13 -7.47
C GLU A 39 11.05 15.81 -6.73
N GLU A 40 9.81 15.51 -7.13
CA GLU A 40 8.65 16.14 -6.52
C GLU A 40 8.33 15.58 -5.13
N SER A 41 8.65 14.31 -4.88
CA SER A 41 8.33 13.63 -3.61
C SER A 41 9.41 13.77 -2.54
N GLU A 42 10.55 14.38 -2.86
CA GLU A 42 11.71 14.43 -1.97
C GLU A 42 11.37 15.07 -0.63
N ASN A 43 10.58 16.14 -0.60
CA ASN A 43 10.24 16.89 0.63
C ASN A 43 8.75 16.86 0.95
N VAL A 44 8.04 15.83 0.49
CA VAL A 44 6.59 15.76 0.65
C VAL A 44 6.18 15.43 2.08
N THR A 45 5.34 16.29 2.64
CA THR A 45 4.67 16.10 3.94
C THR A 45 3.17 15.85 3.81
N SER A 46 2.59 16.00 2.60
CA SER A 46 1.17 15.77 2.34
C SER A 46 0.94 15.18 0.95
N PRO A 47 -0.08 14.32 0.76
CA PRO A 47 -0.35 13.72 -0.54
C PRO A 47 -0.69 14.76 -1.63
N PHE A 48 -0.33 14.45 -2.88
CA PHE A 48 -0.57 15.34 -4.01
C PHE A 48 -2.03 15.36 -4.47
N GLU A 49 -2.45 16.54 -4.94
CA GLU A 49 -3.60 16.68 -5.82
C GLU A 49 -3.24 16.24 -7.24
N LEU A 50 -3.62 15.00 -7.59
CA LEU A 50 -3.17 14.31 -8.81
C LEU A 50 -3.40 15.10 -10.10
N ASN A 51 -4.54 15.79 -10.24
CA ASN A 51 -4.83 16.58 -11.44
C ASN A 51 -3.83 17.74 -11.63
N SER A 52 -3.47 18.42 -10.54
CA SER A 52 -2.45 19.48 -10.53
C SER A 52 -1.07 18.90 -10.81
N PHE A 53 -0.77 17.76 -10.20
CA PHE A 53 0.49 17.04 -10.39
C PHE A 53 0.73 16.66 -11.86
N TYR A 54 -0.27 16.10 -12.55
CA TYR A 54 -0.18 15.78 -13.98
C TYR A 54 0.01 17.03 -14.85
N SER A 55 -0.68 18.12 -14.52
CA SER A 55 -0.50 19.39 -15.22
C SER A 55 0.92 19.95 -15.03
N LYS A 56 1.48 19.84 -13.81
CA LYS A 56 2.85 20.25 -13.51
C LYS A 56 3.86 19.49 -14.36
N PHE A 57 3.72 18.17 -14.50
CA PHE A 57 4.57 17.37 -15.38
C PHE A 57 4.54 17.90 -16.82
N ARG A 58 3.34 18.12 -17.37
CA ARG A 58 3.15 18.56 -18.76
C ARG A 58 3.66 19.99 -19.02
N LYS A 59 3.73 20.82 -17.99
CA LYS A 59 4.36 22.16 -18.05
C LYS A 59 5.88 22.08 -17.98
N LYS A 60 6.42 21.15 -17.17
CA LYS A 60 7.86 20.97 -16.99
C LYS A 60 8.52 20.28 -18.18
N TYR A 61 7.83 19.33 -18.80
CA TYR A 61 8.33 18.57 -19.93
C TYR A 61 7.44 18.78 -21.13
N THR A 62 8.04 19.19 -22.25
CA THR A 62 7.38 19.15 -23.56
C THR A 62 7.14 17.69 -23.92
N THR A 63 5.87 17.28 -23.91
CA THR A 63 5.44 15.92 -24.23
C THR A 63 4.25 15.96 -25.18
N ASP A 64 4.26 15.05 -26.15
CA ASP A 64 3.17 14.78 -27.09
C ASP A 64 2.09 13.88 -26.49
N ILE A 65 2.29 13.36 -25.28
CA ILE A 65 1.33 12.52 -24.57
C ILE A 65 0.07 13.33 -24.26
N GLY A 66 -1.09 12.79 -24.66
CA GLY A 66 -2.40 13.33 -24.35
C GLY A 66 -2.67 13.33 -22.84
N TYR A 67 -3.47 14.28 -22.35
CA TYR A 67 -3.73 14.40 -20.91
C TYR A 67 -4.37 13.15 -20.28
N ASN A 68 -5.29 12.49 -21.00
CA ASN A 68 -5.93 11.26 -20.52
C ASN A 68 -4.95 10.08 -20.55
N ASP A 69 -4.13 9.96 -21.59
CA ASP A 69 -3.08 8.94 -21.66
C ASP A 69 -2.07 9.10 -20.53
N LEU A 70 -1.67 10.35 -20.24
CA LEU A 70 -0.78 10.66 -19.13
C LEU A 70 -1.33 10.18 -17.79
N LYS A 71 -2.64 10.35 -17.55
CA LYS A 71 -3.29 9.83 -16.33
C LYS A 71 -3.19 8.32 -16.22
N VAL A 72 -3.49 7.60 -17.32
CA VAL A 72 -3.42 6.13 -17.36
C VAL A 72 -1.98 5.67 -17.15
N ILE A 73 -1.02 6.32 -17.80
CA ILE A 73 0.41 6.06 -17.67
C ILE A 73 0.87 6.25 -16.22
N PHE A 74 0.59 7.41 -15.62
CA PHE A 74 1.01 7.69 -14.24
C PHE A 74 0.37 6.73 -13.25
N PHE A 75 -0.89 6.33 -13.48
CA PHE A 75 -1.56 5.33 -12.66
C PHE A 75 -0.86 3.98 -12.73
N LYS A 76 -0.41 3.54 -13.90
CA LYS A 76 0.33 2.28 -14.07
C LYS A 76 1.72 2.35 -13.44
N LEU A 77 2.49 3.41 -13.74
CA LEU A 77 3.86 3.55 -13.28
C LEU A 77 3.97 3.71 -11.76
N ARG A 78 3.03 4.43 -11.12
CA ARG A 78 3.07 4.60 -9.66
C ARG A 78 2.91 3.28 -8.90
N LEU A 79 2.26 2.27 -9.48
CA LEU A 79 2.14 0.94 -8.87
C LEU A 79 3.49 0.20 -8.84
N LYS A 80 4.37 0.47 -9.81
CA LYS A 80 5.70 -0.13 -9.93
C LYS A 80 6.78 0.57 -9.09
N ILE A 81 6.44 1.60 -8.30
CA ILE A 81 7.43 2.33 -7.47
C ILE A 81 8.22 1.40 -6.55
N HIS A 82 7.55 0.38 -5.99
CA HIS A 82 8.20 -0.58 -5.09
C HIS A 82 9.29 -1.40 -5.79
N GLU A 83 9.20 -1.62 -7.11
CA GLU A 83 10.16 -2.37 -7.92
C GLU A 83 11.42 -1.55 -8.25
N LYS A 84 11.37 -0.23 -8.11
CA LYS A 84 12.48 0.68 -8.47
C LYS A 84 13.53 0.74 -7.38
N ASN A 85 14.37 -0.29 -7.32
CA ASN A 85 15.48 -0.42 -6.37
C ASN A 85 16.60 0.62 -6.55
N GLU A 86 16.61 1.33 -7.69
CA GLU A 86 17.45 2.52 -7.90
C GLU A 86 17.15 3.64 -6.89
N TYR A 87 15.93 3.67 -6.33
CA TYR A 87 15.55 4.59 -5.29
C TYR A 87 15.64 3.94 -3.91
N GLY A 88 16.21 4.69 -2.96
CA GLY A 88 16.24 4.31 -1.56
C GLY A 88 14.84 4.03 -1.00
N MET A 89 14.76 3.17 0.02
CA MET A 89 13.48 2.78 0.65
C MET A 89 12.68 3.99 1.11
N ASP A 90 13.34 4.94 1.79
CA ASP A 90 12.71 6.15 2.31
C ASP A 90 12.11 7.02 1.19
N LEU A 91 12.80 7.15 0.06
CA LEU A 91 12.32 7.90 -1.10
C LEU A 91 11.15 7.17 -1.78
N ARG A 92 11.21 5.85 -1.95
CA ARG A 92 10.08 5.05 -2.47
C ARG A 92 8.84 5.21 -1.59
N VAL A 93 9.00 5.17 -0.27
CA VAL A 93 7.90 5.41 0.68
C VAL A 93 7.33 6.82 0.51
N ARG A 94 8.18 7.85 0.40
CA ARG A 94 7.73 9.22 0.14
C ARG A 94 6.94 9.33 -1.17
N MET A 95 7.41 8.72 -2.26
CA MET A 95 6.67 8.70 -3.53
C MET A 95 5.31 8.00 -3.39
N MET A 96 5.27 6.84 -2.72
CA MET A 96 4.03 6.09 -2.53
C MET A 96 3.01 6.86 -1.68
N PHE A 97 3.47 7.53 -0.62
CA PHE A 97 2.65 8.40 0.21
C PHE A 97 2.14 9.61 -0.59
N ALA A 98 3.04 10.31 -1.29
CA ALA A 98 2.72 11.49 -2.09
C ALA A 98 1.69 11.18 -3.19
N LEU A 99 1.87 10.06 -3.91
CA LEU A 99 1.04 9.65 -5.03
C LEU A 99 -0.19 8.82 -4.62
N ARG A 100 -0.42 8.61 -3.32
CA ARG A 100 -1.57 7.86 -2.75
C ARG A 100 -1.67 6.44 -3.31
N VAL A 101 -0.52 5.78 -3.41
CA VAL A 101 -0.37 4.45 -4.01
C VAL A 101 -0.74 3.38 -2.98
N PRO A 102 -1.56 2.37 -3.35
CA PRO A 102 -1.73 1.20 -2.50
C PRO A 102 -0.41 0.43 -2.40
N VAL A 103 0.00 0.10 -1.18
CA VAL A 103 1.25 -0.62 -0.95
C VAL A 103 1.08 -2.08 -1.32
N ASN A 104 2.03 -2.63 -2.08
CA ASN A 104 2.08 -4.06 -2.34
C ASN A 104 2.20 -4.81 -0.98
N PRO A 105 1.37 -5.82 -0.69
CA PRO A 105 1.42 -6.57 0.58
C PRO A 105 2.80 -7.12 0.93
N GLU A 106 3.55 -7.63 -0.06
CA GLU A 106 4.91 -8.16 0.15
C GLU A 106 5.87 -7.05 0.54
N PHE A 107 5.77 -5.90 -0.11
CA PHE A 107 6.57 -4.72 0.22
C PHE A 107 6.20 -4.16 1.60
N LEU A 108 4.93 -4.19 1.99
CA LEU A 108 4.48 -3.75 3.31
C LEU A 108 5.09 -4.58 4.44
N VAL A 109 5.23 -5.90 4.25
CA VAL A 109 5.92 -6.77 5.21
C VAL A 109 7.38 -6.35 5.38
N VAL A 110 8.06 -6.00 4.28
CA VAL A 110 9.45 -5.50 4.33
C VAL A 110 9.53 -4.17 5.07
N LEU A 111 8.63 -3.22 4.80
CA LEU A 111 8.61 -1.93 5.47
C LEU A 111 8.41 -2.06 6.99
N ARG A 112 7.50 -2.95 7.41
CA ARG A 112 7.15 -3.16 8.82
C ARG A 112 8.29 -3.73 9.67
N LYS A 113 9.35 -4.25 9.06
CA LYS A 113 10.56 -4.69 9.78
C LYS A 113 11.33 -3.52 10.38
N ASN A 114 11.35 -2.38 9.70
CA ASN A 114 12.19 -1.23 10.03
C ASN A 114 11.39 0.03 10.43
N ALA A 115 10.06 -0.03 10.31
CA ALA A 115 9.18 1.10 10.55
C ALA A 115 7.80 0.66 11.05
N GLU A 116 7.16 1.54 11.81
CA GLU A 116 5.75 1.47 12.11
C GLU A 116 4.97 2.03 10.90
N VAL A 117 4.09 1.21 10.31
CA VAL A 117 3.36 1.58 9.08
C VAL A 117 1.87 1.30 9.23
N GLU A 118 1.10 2.38 9.18
CA GLU A 118 -0.37 2.35 9.14
C GLU A 118 -0.86 2.57 7.71
N VAL A 119 -1.79 1.72 7.29
CA VAL A 119 -2.44 1.79 5.98
C VAL A 119 -3.95 1.93 6.15
N ASN A 120 -4.60 2.62 5.22
CA ASN A 120 -6.06 2.71 5.19
C ASN A 120 -6.71 1.44 4.59
N GLN A 121 -8.04 1.41 4.53
CA GLN A 121 -8.82 0.30 3.93
C GLN A 121 -8.46 -0.02 2.48
N THR A 122 -7.93 0.95 1.73
CA THR A 122 -7.48 0.78 0.35
C THR A 122 -6.00 0.41 0.23
N GLY A 123 -5.33 0.12 1.36
CA GLY A 123 -3.91 -0.24 1.40
C GLY A 123 -2.95 0.94 1.20
N ARG A 124 -3.40 2.19 1.32
CA ARG A 124 -2.55 3.38 1.16
C ARG A 124 -1.98 3.81 2.50
N ILE A 125 -0.71 4.23 2.52
CA ILE A 125 -0.03 4.71 3.72
C ILE A 125 -0.73 5.96 4.26
N ILE A 126 -1.10 5.92 5.54
CA ILE A 126 -1.63 7.08 6.28
C ILE A 126 -0.65 7.58 7.33
N SER A 127 0.18 6.69 7.87
CA SER A 127 1.25 7.00 8.80
C SER A 127 2.44 6.09 8.53
N TYR A 128 3.64 6.65 8.55
CA TYR A 128 4.89 5.94 8.44
C TYR A 128 5.89 6.57 9.41
N LYS A 129 6.47 5.76 10.29
CA LYS A 129 7.49 6.20 11.23
C LYS A 129 8.62 5.18 11.30
N LYS A 130 9.80 5.58 10.83
CA LYS A 130 11.00 4.74 10.89
C LYS A 130 11.52 4.65 12.33
N TYR A 131 11.93 3.46 12.76
CA TYR A 131 12.44 3.27 14.13
C TYR A 131 13.74 4.05 14.39
N ASP A 132 14.56 4.24 13.36
CA ASP A 132 15.81 5.01 13.43
C ASP A 132 15.59 6.54 13.51
N GLY A 133 14.34 7.01 13.48
CA GLY A 133 14.00 8.44 13.57
C GLY A 133 14.24 9.26 12.30
N GLY A 134 14.71 8.66 11.21
CA GLY A 134 15.08 9.39 9.98
C GLY A 134 13.92 9.84 9.09
N LEU A 135 12.74 9.23 9.22
CA LEU A 135 11.58 9.56 8.39
C LEU A 135 10.26 9.37 9.15
N GLU A 136 9.47 10.44 9.19
CA GLU A 136 8.11 10.45 9.74
C GLU A 136 7.17 11.13 8.75
N LEU A 137 6.10 10.42 8.35
CA LEU A 137 5.07 10.90 7.43
C LEU A 137 3.71 10.63 8.07
N VAL A 138 2.89 11.66 8.23
CA VAL A 138 1.54 11.53 8.78
C VAL A 138 0.57 12.29 7.91
N MET A 139 -0.50 11.62 7.49
CA MET A 139 -1.58 12.25 6.77
C MET A 139 -2.37 13.18 7.71
N LYS A 140 -2.19 14.49 7.56
CA LYS A 140 -3.00 15.48 8.24
C LYS A 140 -4.40 15.50 7.61
N SER A 141 -5.38 14.86 8.25
CA SER A 141 -6.78 15.03 7.86
C SER A 141 -7.25 16.42 8.28
N LYS A 142 -8.01 17.13 7.42
CA LYS A 142 -8.77 18.30 7.86
C LYS A 142 -9.90 17.79 8.73
N SER A 143 -9.70 17.75 10.04
CA SER A 143 -10.65 17.22 11.01
C SER A 143 -11.99 17.96 10.93
N LYS A 144 -13.08 17.24 10.68
CA LYS A 144 -14.20 17.34 11.63
C LYS A 144 -13.89 16.34 12.74
N VAL A 145 -13.92 16.84 13.97
CA VAL A 145 -13.60 16.18 15.23
C VAL A 145 -14.18 14.76 15.33
N SER A 146 -13.33 13.80 15.66
CA SER A 146 -13.64 12.78 16.68
C SER A 146 -12.35 12.15 17.17
N THR A 147 -11.88 12.63 18.32
CA THR A 147 -10.90 11.95 19.14
C THR A 147 -11.40 10.54 19.47
N LYS A 148 -10.74 9.51 18.94
CA LYS A 148 -10.62 8.22 19.63
C LYS A 148 -9.15 7.88 19.72
N LYS A 149 -8.53 8.42 20.77
CA LYS A 149 -7.29 7.93 21.34
C LYS A 149 -7.58 6.48 21.74
N SER A 150 -7.02 5.49 21.03
CA SER A 150 -6.94 4.12 21.57
C SER A 150 -5.99 4.19 22.76
N LYS A 151 -6.57 4.37 23.93
CA LYS A 151 -5.90 4.23 25.22
C LYS A 151 -5.49 2.77 25.29
N ILE A 152 -4.18 2.50 25.19
CA ILE A 152 -3.61 1.26 25.69
C ILE A 152 -3.72 1.40 27.21
N GLU A 153 -4.87 1.02 27.76
CA GLU A 153 -4.98 0.67 29.17
C GLU A 153 -4.47 -0.76 29.26
N ASN A 154 -3.43 -0.97 30.06
CA ASN A 154 -2.99 -2.30 30.49
C ASN A 154 -4.22 -3.09 30.97
N PRO A 155 -4.33 -4.40 30.68
CA PRO A 155 -5.44 -5.19 31.19
C PRO A 155 -5.45 -5.12 32.72
N PRO A 156 -6.61 -4.85 33.35
CA PRO A 156 -6.69 -4.73 34.79
C PRO A 156 -6.35 -6.07 35.44
N THR A 157 -5.37 -6.02 36.36
CA THR A 157 -5.16 -7.00 37.41
C THR A 157 -6.48 -7.18 38.16
N MET A 158 -7.10 -8.35 38.03
CA MET A 158 -8.33 -8.67 38.75
C MET A 158 -8.05 -8.83 40.26
N PRO A 159 -8.90 -8.29 41.15
CA PRO A 159 -8.78 -8.50 42.59
C PRO A 159 -9.14 -9.94 42.98
N ASN A 160 -8.39 -10.46 43.95
CA ASN A 160 -8.66 -11.68 44.70
C ASN A 160 -10.13 -11.83 45.11
N ALA A 161 -10.72 -12.97 44.76
CA ALA A 161 -11.86 -13.52 45.48
C ALA A 161 -11.52 -14.98 45.82
N GLN A 162 -11.21 -15.25 47.10
CA GLN A 162 -11.14 -16.61 47.62
C GLN A 162 -12.52 -17.26 47.54
N ILE A 163 -12.62 -18.38 46.83
CA ILE A 163 -13.65 -19.39 47.07
C ILE A 163 -12.98 -20.76 47.15
N GLY A 164 -12.93 -21.28 48.37
CA GLY A 164 -13.28 -22.67 48.72
C GLY A 164 -12.56 -23.82 48.00
N ASN A 165 -11.44 -24.24 48.58
CA ASN A 165 -11.08 -25.61 48.96
C ASN A 165 -11.55 -26.84 48.12
N LEU A 166 -10.53 -27.62 47.77
CA LEU A 166 -10.39 -29.09 47.88
C LEU A 166 -10.75 -29.99 46.67
N ARG A 167 -9.65 -30.48 46.07
CA ARG A 167 -9.32 -31.90 45.83
C ARG A 167 -9.70 -32.47 44.45
N GLU A 168 -8.66 -32.71 43.64
CA GLU A 168 -8.31 -34.01 42.99
C GLU A 168 -7.66 -33.83 41.60
N GLU A 169 -6.35 -33.50 41.56
CA GLU A 169 -5.53 -33.69 40.35
C GLU A 169 -4.26 -34.52 40.62
N HIS A 170 -4.31 -35.43 41.60
CA HIS A 170 -3.18 -36.28 41.99
C HIS A 170 -3.25 -37.70 41.40
N GLN A 171 -3.73 -37.86 40.17
CA GLN A 171 -3.78 -39.16 39.47
C GLN A 171 -3.05 -39.18 38.12
N LEU A 172 -2.74 -38.04 37.50
CA LEU A 172 -2.09 -38.02 36.17
C LEU A 172 -0.55 -38.10 36.23
N GLU A 173 0.09 -37.59 37.28
CA GLU A 173 1.54 -37.63 37.45
C GLU A 173 2.09 -39.05 37.75
N SER A 174 1.28 -39.92 38.38
CA SER A 174 1.71 -41.30 38.71
C SER A 174 1.67 -42.27 37.51
N LEU A 175 0.91 -41.94 36.47
CA LEU A 175 0.79 -42.74 35.26
C LEU A 175 1.91 -42.43 34.25
N ILE A 176 2.32 -41.16 34.17
CA ILE A 176 3.40 -40.70 33.27
C ILE A 176 4.76 -41.28 33.72
N MET A 177 5.03 -41.37 35.03
CA MET A 177 6.26 -41.98 35.56
C MET A 177 6.36 -43.51 35.41
N ARG A 178 5.27 -44.20 35.02
CA ARG A 178 5.29 -45.66 34.75
C ARG A 178 5.47 -46.01 33.27
N LEU A 179 5.30 -45.04 32.36
CA LEU A 179 5.39 -45.27 30.92
C LEU A 179 6.74 -44.87 30.30
N THR A 180 7.59 -44.15 31.02
CA THR A 180 8.94 -43.72 30.57
C THR A 180 10.09 -44.59 31.12
N LYS A 181 9.78 -45.74 31.74
CA LYS A 181 10.77 -46.74 32.17
C LYS A 181 10.48 -48.10 31.53
N ARG A 182 10.73 -48.22 30.23
CA ARG A 182 11.02 -49.49 29.55
C ARG A 182 12.12 -49.25 28.52
#